data_AF-A0A9X1S9U5-F1
#
_entry.id   AF-A0A9X1S9U5-F1
#
_cell.length_a   1.000
_cell.length_b   1.000
_cell.length_c   1.000
_cell.angle_alpha   90.00
_cell.angle_beta   90.00
_cell.angle_gamma   90.00
#
_symmetry.space_group_name_H-M   'P 1'
#
loop_
_entity.id
_entity.type
_entity.pdbx_description
1 polymer ?
#
loop_
_entity_poly.entity_id
_entity_poly.type
_entity_poly.pdbx_seq_one_letter_code
_entity_poly.pdbx_strand_id
1 'polypeptide(L)'
;MKLWSLAVPAALAIIGIVGASYLSVPVVAVFCGLAAALTGICWPHLIGVPARKTQGAVLALVGAGAVAGAYFAPAAAMLTWLPAAVAVGVGAVFLIQLLRGTGQAHRLESIVGIMSGVLVTALASGWVAADRLAGTAGNPALLTVTGSAALAAVAVSLIPVPDRMAAPLGVVAGALTAALAALVVSGVAWPVAAFSGLVVAAVVMAFRRLVLSRDGQTNAAGQLALGLAPVLVLGSVVYFLGSLLLS
;
A
#
# COMPACT_ATOMS: atom_id res chain seq x y z
N MET A 1 12.26 -14.48 10.45
CA MET A 1 12.60 -13.24 9.70
C MET A 1 12.73 -12.10 10.70
N LYS A 2 13.64 -11.14 10.49
CA LYS A 2 13.78 -9.98 11.41
C LYS A 2 12.74 -8.92 11.03
N LEU A 3 11.90 -8.46 11.95
CA LEU A 3 10.84 -7.47 11.66
C LEU A 3 11.39 -6.16 11.04
N TRP A 4 12.61 -5.79 11.39
CA TRP A 4 13.33 -4.66 10.80
C TRP A 4 13.48 -4.74 9.27
N SER A 5 13.60 -5.93 8.69
CA SER A 5 13.72 -6.08 7.22
C SER A 5 12.43 -5.75 6.48
N LEU A 6 11.30 -5.66 7.19
CA LEU A 6 9.98 -5.30 6.66
C LEU A 6 9.62 -3.85 7.02
N ALA A 7 9.95 -3.42 8.23
CA ALA A 7 9.66 -2.08 8.70
C ALA A 7 10.45 -1.00 7.94
N VAL A 8 11.72 -1.25 7.62
CA VAL A 8 12.56 -0.31 6.87
C VAL A 8 11.98 0.03 5.48
N PRO A 9 11.67 -0.94 4.60
CA PRO A 9 11.07 -0.60 3.30
C PRO A 9 9.69 0.05 3.43
N ALA A 10 8.88 -0.35 4.42
CA ALA A 10 7.60 0.30 4.71
C ALA A 10 7.79 1.77 5.08
N ALA A 11 8.69 2.06 6.04
CA ALA A 11 8.97 3.42 6.49
C ALA A 11 9.55 4.29 5.37
N LEU A 12 10.49 3.77 4.58
CA LEU A 12 11.05 4.48 3.42
C LEU A 12 9.99 4.80 2.38
N ALA A 13 9.06 3.88 2.10
CA ALA A 13 7.98 4.14 1.17
C ALA A 13 7.02 5.21 1.71
N ILE A 14 6.65 5.16 2.99
CA ILE A 14 5.78 6.18 3.59
C ILE A 14 6.46 7.56 3.58
N ILE A 15 7.70 7.65 4.04
CA ILE A 15 8.48 8.89 4.05
C ILE A 15 8.63 9.43 2.62
N GLY A 16 8.90 8.56 1.65
CA GLY A 16 9.03 8.94 0.25
C GLY A 16 7.73 9.43 -0.38
N ILE A 17 6.58 8.78 -0.09
CA ILE A 17 5.26 9.22 -0.58
C ILE A 17 4.89 10.57 0.03
N VAL A 18 5.02 10.74 1.35
CA VAL A 18 4.74 12.00 2.03
C VAL A 18 5.68 13.09 1.54
N GLY A 19 6.98 12.80 1.48
CA GLY A 19 7.98 13.74 0.97
C GLY A 19 7.69 14.18 -0.47
N ALA A 20 7.33 13.24 -1.35
CA ALA A 20 6.94 13.53 -2.74
C ALA A 20 5.75 14.48 -2.83
N SER A 21 4.80 14.41 -1.89
CA SER A 21 3.60 15.25 -1.88
C SER A 21 3.91 16.72 -1.61
N TYR A 22 5.00 17.01 -0.90
CA TYR A 22 5.49 18.38 -0.73
C TYR A 22 6.15 18.96 -1.98
N LEU A 23 6.51 18.12 -2.98
CA LEU A 23 7.06 18.60 -4.25
C LEU A 23 5.96 18.86 -5.26
N SER A 24 5.20 17.82 -5.65
CA SER A 24 4.07 17.92 -6.59
C SER A 24 3.39 16.57 -6.81
N VAL A 25 2.13 16.59 -7.25
CA VAL A 25 1.35 15.40 -7.62
C VAL A 25 2.06 14.47 -8.64
N PRO A 26 2.71 14.96 -9.72
CA PRO A 26 3.47 14.10 -10.63
C PRO A 26 4.58 13.31 -9.91
N VAL A 27 5.25 13.91 -8.93
CA VAL A 27 6.32 13.24 -8.17
C VAL A 27 5.73 12.13 -7.29
N VAL A 28 4.56 12.37 -6.68
CA VAL A 28 3.82 11.31 -5.95
C VAL A 28 3.44 10.17 -6.90
N ALA A 29 2.96 10.49 -8.10
CA ALA A 29 2.61 9.48 -9.10
C ALA A 29 3.82 8.65 -9.55
N VAL A 30 4.96 9.29 -9.84
CA VAL A 30 6.19 8.58 -10.17
C VAL A 30 6.63 7.68 -9.02
N PHE A 31 6.65 8.20 -7.79
CA PHE A 31 7.09 7.43 -6.62
C PHE A 31 6.16 6.23 -6.33
N CYS A 32 4.85 6.44 -6.34
CA CYS A 32 3.87 5.37 -6.14
C CYS A 32 3.92 4.33 -7.26
N GLY A 33 4.13 4.77 -8.51
CA GLY A 33 4.30 3.89 -9.67
C GLY A 33 5.55 3.01 -9.54
N LEU A 34 6.68 3.59 -9.10
CA LEU A 34 7.91 2.86 -8.84
C LEU A 34 7.75 1.88 -7.66
N ALA A 35 7.10 2.29 -6.57
CA ALA A 35 6.83 1.43 -5.42
C ALA A 35 5.90 0.26 -5.78
N ALA A 36 4.86 0.51 -6.59
CA ALA A 36 3.96 -0.51 -7.11
C ALA A 36 4.69 -1.47 -8.06
N ALA A 37 5.53 -0.95 -8.95
CA ALA A 37 6.35 -1.74 -9.86
C ALA A 37 7.33 -2.64 -9.12
N LEU A 38 8.07 -2.08 -8.15
CA LEU A 38 8.99 -2.82 -7.30
C LEU A 38 8.28 -3.92 -6.52
N THR A 39 7.15 -3.59 -5.88
CA THR A 39 6.34 -4.57 -5.16
C THR A 39 5.86 -5.67 -6.09
N GLY A 40 5.39 -5.32 -7.30
CA GLY A 40 4.95 -6.28 -8.30
C GLY A 40 6.05 -7.25 -8.74
N ILE A 41 7.26 -6.75 -9.02
CA ILE A 41 8.43 -7.59 -9.39
C ILE A 41 8.84 -8.50 -8.23
N CYS A 42 8.76 -7.99 -7.00
CA CYS A 42 9.14 -8.72 -5.79
C CYS A 42 8.06 -9.72 -5.32
N TRP A 43 6.78 -9.51 -5.65
CA TRP A 43 5.66 -10.30 -5.15
C TRP A 43 5.72 -11.80 -5.51
N PRO A 44 6.05 -12.21 -6.75
CA PRO A 44 6.20 -13.63 -7.06
C PRO A 44 7.31 -14.33 -6.27
N HIS A 45 8.31 -13.59 -5.77
CA HIS A 45 9.35 -14.13 -4.90
C HIS A 45 8.83 -14.39 -3.49
N LEU A 46 7.86 -13.60 -3.00
CA LEU A 46 7.17 -13.84 -1.74
C LEU A 46 6.30 -15.09 -1.80
N ILE A 47 5.57 -15.29 -2.90
CA ILE A 47 4.66 -16.44 -3.08
C ILE A 47 5.41 -17.72 -3.50
N GLY A 48 6.62 -17.60 -4.06
CA GLY A 48 7.43 -18.74 -4.48
C GLY A 48 6.99 -19.37 -5.80
N VAL A 49 6.31 -18.60 -6.67
CA VAL A 49 5.79 -19.13 -7.94
C VAL A 49 6.92 -19.40 -8.93
N PRO A 50 6.84 -20.43 -9.80
CA PRO A 50 7.90 -20.68 -10.78
C PRO A 50 8.03 -19.58 -11.86
N ALA A 51 6.92 -18.97 -12.29
CA ALA A 51 6.89 -17.96 -13.35
C ALA A 51 7.13 -16.52 -12.83
N ARG A 52 8.22 -16.32 -12.08
CA ARG A 52 8.47 -15.07 -11.33
C ARG A 52 8.52 -13.84 -12.23
N LYS A 53 9.21 -13.94 -13.37
CA LYS A 53 9.47 -12.79 -14.26
C LYS A 53 8.19 -12.30 -14.94
N THR A 54 7.41 -13.21 -15.53
CA THR A 54 6.20 -12.85 -16.29
C THR A 54 5.10 -12.35 -15.37
N GLN A 55 4.87 -13.02 -14.24
CA GLN A 55 3.89 -12.55 -13.26
C GLN A 55 4.32 -11.24 -12.61
N GLY A 56 5.61 -11.08 -12.29
CA GLY A 56 6.13 -9.84 -11.73
C GLY A 56 5.99 -8.65 -12.67
N ALA A 57 6.25 -8.87 -13.97
CA ALA A 57 6.04 -7.85 -14.99
C ALA A 57 4.56 -7.43 -15.10
N VAL A 58 3.63 -8.39 -15.08
CA VAL A 58 2.19 -8.08 -15.09
C VAL A 58 1.80 -7.25 -13.87
N LEU A 59 2.21 -7.66 -12.67
CA LEU A 59 1.85 -6.93 -11.44
C LEU A 59 2.43 -5.51 -11.43
N ALA A 60 3.65 -5.35 -11.96
CA ALA A 60 4.30 -4.05 -12.06
C ALA A 60 3.58 -3.12 -13.07
N LEU A 61 3.24 -3.65 -14.24
CA LEU A 61 2.50 -2.90 -15.27
C LEU A 61 1.09 -2.52 -14.79
N VAL A 62 0.40 -3.43 -14.09
CA VAL A 62 -0.93 -3.15 -13.54
C VAL A 62 -0.86 -2.09 -12.45
N GLY A 63 0.10 -2.18 -11.53
CA GLY A 63 0.30 -1.18 -10.48
C GLY A 63 0.63 0.20 -11.06
N ALA A 64 1.61 0.27 -11.96
CA ALA A 64 1.98 1.52 -12.64
C ALA A 64 0.83 2.07 -13.49
N GLY A 65 0.08 1.21 -14.18
CA GLY A 65 -1.08 1.57 -14.97
C GLY A 65 -2.23 2.11 -14.13
N ALA A 66 -2.50 1.51 -12.96
CA ALA A 66 -3.50 2.00 -12.02
C ALA A 66 -3.11 3.38 -11.46
N VAL A 67 -1.84 3.57 -11.12
CA VAL A 67 -1.28 4.85 -10.66
C VAL A 67 -1.39 5.93 -11.74
N ALA A 68 -1.02 5.61 -12.99
CA ALA A 68 -1.19 6.50 -14.14
C ALA A 68 -2.68 6.83 -14.36
N GLY A 69 -3.56 5.81 -14.27
CA GLY A 69 -5.00 5.99 -14.34
C GLY A 69 -5.52 6.97 -13.29
N ALA A 70 -5.04 6.86 -12.04
CA ALA A 70 -5.39 7.79 -10.97
C ALA A 70 -4.84 9.20 -11.15
N TYR A 71 -3.70 9.36 -11.84
CA TYR A 71 -3.14 10.67 -12.17
C TYR A 71 -3.90 11.36 -13.30
N PHE A 72 -4.25 10.64 -14.37
CA PHE A 72 -4.93 11.19 -15.55
C PHE A 72 -6.46 11.18 -15.47
N ALA A 73 -7.04 10.51 -14.46
CA ALA A 73 -8.49 10.47 -14.29
C ALA A 73 -9.10 11.87 -14.06
N PRO A 74 -10.37 12.08 -14.46
CA PRO A 74 -11.12 13.28 -14.10
C PRO A 74 -11.18 13.47 -12.57
N ALA A 75 -11.17 14.73 -12.12
CA ALA A 75 -11.16 15.06 -10.68
C ALA A 75 -12.37 14.48 -9.91
N ALA A 76 -13.53 14.37 -10.55
CA ALA A 76 -14.73 13.79 -9.96
C ALA A 76 -14.65 12.26 -9.75
N ALA A 77 -13.68 11.59 -10.38
CA ALA A 77 -13.69 10.13 -10.49
C ALA A 77 -12.26 9.57 -10.54
N MET A 78 -11.42 9.94 -9.57
CA MET A 78 -9.98 9.70 -9.57
C MET A 78 -9.60 8.21 -9.60
N LEU A 79 -10.41 7.30 -9.06
CA LEU A 79 -10.16 5.86 -9.09
C LEU A 79 -10.97 5.09 -10.15
N THR A 80 -11.55 5.77 -11.15
CA THR A 80 -12.38 5.14 -12.20
C THR A 80 -11.67 4.01 -12.95
N TRP A 81 -10.36 4.16 -13.17
CA TRP A 81 -9.56 3.17 -13.92
C TRP A 81 -9.05 2.02 -13.06
N LEU A 82 -9.17 2.09 -11.73
CA LEU A 82 -8.68 1.05 -10.82
C LEU A 82 -9.36 -0.31 -11.08
N PRO A 83 -10.71 -0.42 -11.17
CA PRO A 83 -11.35 -1.70 -11.46
C PRO A 83 -10.93 -2.30 -12.80
N ALA A 84 -10.75 -1.47 -13.83
CA ALA A 84 -10.29 -1.91 -15.15
C ALA A 84 -8.84 -2.44 -15.10
N ALA A 85 -7.94 -1.72 -14.42
CA ALA A 85 -6.56 -2.16 -14.23
C ALA A 85 -6.48 -3.50 -13.48
N VAL A 86 -7.28 -3.65 -12.41
CA VAL A 86 -7.40 -4.93 -11.69
C VAL A 86 -7.92 -6.02 -12.62
N ALA A 87 -9.03 -5.80 -13.34
CA ALA A 87 -9.60 -6.80 -14.23
C ALA A 87 -8.61 -7.28 -15.30
N VAL A 88 -7.88 -6.35 -15.91
CA VAL A 88 -6.82 -6.67 -16.88
C VAL A 88 -5.70 -7.47 -16.24
N GLY A 89 -5.25 -7.09 -15.04
CA GLY A 89 -4.21 -7.82 -14.31
C GLY A 89 -4.63 -9.24 -13.95
N VAL A 90 -5.84 -9.39 -13.42
CA VAL A 90 -6.46 -10.69 -13.13
C VAL A 90 -6.53 -11.56 -14.38
N GLY A 91 -7.05 -11.02 -15.49
CA GLY A 91 -7.14 -11.73 -16.76
C GLY A 91 -5.77 -12.17 -17.27
N ALA A 92 -4.76 -11.29 -17.22
CA ALA A 92 -3.39 -11.60 -17.62
C ALA A 92 -2.78 -12.71 -16.75
N VAL A 93 -3.05 -12.73 -15.45
CA VAL A 93 -2.62 -13.82 -14.55
C VAL A 93 -3.22 -15.15 -14.98
N PHE A 94 -4.52 -15.19 -15.27
CA PHE A 94 -5.17 -16.40 -15.79
C PHE A 94 -4.58 -16.84 -17.13
N LEU A 95 -4.38 -15.92 -18.08
CA LEU A 95 -3.77 -16.23 -19.38
C LEU A 95 -2.36 -16.81 -19.24
N ILE A 96 -1.51 -16.23 -18.38
CA ILE A 96 -0.19 -16.77 -18.08
C ILE A 96 -0.30 -18.20 -17.54
N GLN A 97 -1.26 -18.46 -16.66
CA GLN A 97 -1.43 -19.80 -16.11
C GLN A 97 -1.99 -20.77 -17.16
N LEU A 98 -2.88 -20.36 -18.06
CA LEU A 98 -3.35 -21.21 -19.17
C LEU A 98 -2.19 -21.60 -20.10
N LEU A 99 -1.36 -20.63 -20.50
CA LEU A 99 -0.20 -20.86 -21.38
C LEU A 99 0.87 -21.77 -20.76
N ARG A 100 0.97 -21.82 -19.42
CA ARG A 100 1.93 -22.69 -18.73
C ARG A 100 1.57 -24.18 -18.72
N GLY A 101 0.37 -24.57 -19.19
CA GLY A 101 -0.06 -25.97 -19.30
C GLY A 101 -0.53 -26.62 -17.99
N THR A 102 -1.45 -27.58 -18.07
CA THR A 102 -2.05 -28.30 -16.91
C THR A 102 -1.06 -29.27 -16.26
N GLY A 103 -1.09 -29.44 -14.92
CA GLY A 103 -0.28 -30.47 -14.22
C GLY A 103 0.64 -30.01 -13.08
N GLN A 104 0.62 -28.72 -12.70
CA GLN A 104 1.40 -28.22 -11.55
C GLN A 104 0.57 -28.26 -10.26
N ALA A 105 1.10 -28.88 -9.20
CA ALA A 105 0.53 -28.82 -7.86
C ALA A 105 0.49 -27.37 -7.34
N HIS A 106 -0.46 -27.05 -6.45
CA HIS A 106 -0.64 -25.72 -5.83
C HIS A 106 -1.02 -24.58 -6.79
N ARG A 107 -1.68 -24.91 -7.92
CA ARG A 107 -2.07 -23.93 -8.95
C ARG A 107 -3.04 -22.87 -8.44
N LEU A 108 -4.04 -23.28 -7.65
CA LEU A 108 -5.04 -22.38 -7.06
C LEU A 108 -4.39 -21.43 -6.06
N GLU A 109 -3.54 -21.94 -5.16
CA GLU A 109 -2.80 -21.13 -4.20
C GLU A 109 -1.91 -20.09 -4.89
N SER A 110 -1.22 -20.49 -5.97
CA SER A 110 -0.44 -19.56 -6.78
C SER A 110 -1.29 -18.51 -7.46
N ILE A 111 -2.47 -18.86 -7.99
CA ILE A 111 -3.38 -17.90 -8.61
C ILE A 111 -3.87 -16.91 -7.55
N VAL A 112 -4.41 -17.39 -6.43
CA VAL A 112 -4.91 -16.54 -5.34
C VAL A 112 -3.79 -15.63 -4.80
N GLY A 113 -2.59 -16.20 -4.61
CA GLY A 113 -1.41 -15.45 -4.19
C GLY A 113 -1.03 -14.33 -5.16
N ILE A 114 -1.06 -14.58 -6.47
CA ILE A 114 -0.72 -13.55 -7.47
C ILE A 114 -1.85 -12.53 -7.66
N MET A 115 -3.11 -12.96 -7.57
CA MET A 115 -4.30 -12.10 -7.61
C MET A 115 -4.30 -11.08 -6.47
N SER A 116 -3.92 -11.50 -5.25
CA SER A 116 -3.73 -10.55 -4.15
C SER A 116 -2.63 -9.53 -4.43
N GLY A 117 -1.56 -9.93 -5.14
CA GLY A 117 -0.52 -9.01 -5.61
C GLY A 117 -1.03 -7.98 -6.61
N VAL A 118 -1.91 -8.38 -7.53
CA VAL A 118 -2.60 -7.44 -8.46
C VAL A 118 -3.38 -6.38 -7.69
N LEU A 119 -4.14 -6.80 -6.68
CA LEU A 119 -4.89 -5.86 -5.83
C LEU A 119 -3.92 -4.94 -5.07
N VAL A 120 -2.92 -5.49 -4.39
CA VAL A 120 -1.96 -4.72 -3.60
C VAL A 120 -1.24 -3.66 -4.44
N THR A 121 -0.76 -4.01 -5.64
CA THR A 121 -0.07 -3.03 -6.49
C THR A 121 -1.01 -2.00 -7.09
N ALA A 122 -2.25 -2.37 -7.43
CA ALA A 122 -3.24 -1.44 -7.95
C ALA A 122 -3.72 -0.42 -6.91
N LEU A 123 -3.85 -0.82 -5.64
CA LEU A 123 -4.30 0.07 -4.55
C LEU A 123 -3.33 1.22 -4.25
N ALA A 124 -2.07 1.12 -4.72
CA ALA A 124 -1.09 2.21 -4.68
C ALA A 124 -1.59 3.49 -5.37
N SER A 125 -2.46 3.35 -6.38
CA SER A 125 -3.09 4.47 -7.08
C SER A 125 -3.91 5.38 -6.17
N GLY A 126 -4.38 4.86 -5.03
CA GLY A 126 -5.09 5.66 -4.04
C GLY A 126 -4.24 6.74 -3.39
N TRP A 127 -2.91 6.57 -3.27
CA TRP A 127 -2.05 7.66 -2.77
C TRP A 127 -2.04 8.87 -3.70
N VAL A 128 -2.00 8.63 -5.01
CA VAL A 128 -2.09 9.69 -6.02
C VAL A 128 -3.47 10.34 -6.00
N ALA A 129 -4.52 9.54 -5.91
CA ALA A 129 -5.87 10.05 -5.82
C ALA A 129 -6.08 10.89 -4.54
N ALA A 130 -5.53 10.46 -3.40
CA ALA A 130 -5.59 11.18 -2.14
C ALA A 130 -4.85 12.52 -2.20
N ASP A 131 -3.68 12.56 -2.83
CA ASP A 131 -2.90 13.78 -3.02
C ASP A 131 -3.63 14.78 -3.94
N ARG A 132 -4.27 14.27 -5.00
CA ARG A 132 -5.10 15.07 -5.92
C ARG A 132 -6.37 15.61 -5.27
N LEU A 133 -6.88 14.98 -4.22
CA LEU A 133 -8.13 15.35 -3.55
C LEU A 133 -8.06 16.78 -2.98
N ALA A 134 -6.87 17.25 -2.64
CA ALA A 134 -6.62 18.59 -2.12
C ALA A 134 -6.68 19.71 -3.18
N GLY A 135 -7.05 19.41 -4.42
CA GLY A 135 -7.14 20.38 -5.52
C GLY A 135 -5.79 20.75 -6.14
N THR A 136 -5.75 21.83 -6.93
CA THR A 136 -4.59 22.24 -7.73
C THR A 136 -3.35 22.64 -6.93
N ALA A 137 -3.50 22.89 -5.61
CA ALA A 137 -2.41 23.24 -4.71
C ALA A 137 -1.85 22.05 -3.90
N GLY A 138 -2.39 20.83 -4.06
CA GLY A 138 -1.83 19.60 -3.47
C GLY A 138 -1.53 19.72 -1.98
N ASN A 139 -2.52 20.08 -1.15
CA ASN A 139 -2.33 20.18 0.30
C ASN A 139 -1.81 18.84 0.86
N PRO A 140 -0.54 18.79 1.35
CA PRO A 140 0.07 17.56 1.83
C PRO A 140 -0.49 17.10 3.18
N ALA A 141 -1.44 17.84 3.78
CA ALA A 141 -1.98 17.57 5.10
C ALA A 141 -2.53 16.14 5.25
N LEU A 142 -3.35 15.67 4.30
CA LEU A 142 -3.93 14.33 4.38
C LEU A 142 -2.86 13.23 4.36
N LEU A 143 -1.89 13.35 3.44
CA LEU A 143 -0.77 12.41 3.33
C LEU A 143 0.14 12.48 4.56
N THR A 144 0.39 13.67 5.11
CA THR A 144 1.23 13.84 6.30
C THR A 144 0.60 13.24 7.54
N VAL A 145 -0.69 13.50 7.76
CA VAL A 145 -1.46 12.95 8.87
C VAL A 145 -1.50 11.41 8.80
N THR A 146 -1.89 10.86 7.65
CA THR A 146 -2.01 9.41 7.48
C THR A 146 -0.65 8.71 7.43
N GLY A 147 0.35 9.33 6.82
CA GLY A 147 1.74 8.85 6.82
C GLY A 147 2.36 8.83 8.21
N SER A 148 2.11 9.84 9.04
CA SER A 148 2.58 9.85 10.44
C SER A 148 1.98 8.70 11.25
N ALA A 149 0.68 8.41 11.07
CA ALA A 149 0.03 7.27 11.69
C ALA A 149 0.59 5.92 11.24
N ALA A 150 0.83 5.77 9.93
CA ALA A 150 1.42 4.57 9.37
C ALA A 150 2.85 4.35 9.93
N LEU A 151 3.67 5.41 10.03
CA LEU A 151 5.00 5.35 10.62
C LEU A 151 4.96 4.98 12.10
N ALA A 152 4.04 5.55 12.87
CA ALA A 152 3.85 5.22 14.28
C ALA A 152 3.47 3.73 14.46
N ALA A 153 2.55 3.22 13.65
CA ALA A 153 2.17 1.80 13.67
C ALA A 153 3.33 0.89 13.26
N VAL A 154 4.13 1.28 12.24
CA VAL A 154 5.35 0.55 11.85
C VAL A 154 6.37 0.56 13.00
N ALA A 155 6.57 1.67 13.70
CA ALA A 155 7.47 1.75 14.85
C ALA A 155 6.99 0.85 16.00
N VAL A 156 5.69 0.88 16.34
CA VAL A 156 5.12 -0.02 17.35
C VAL A 156 5.26 -1.49 16.94
N SER A 157 5.19 -1.79 15.64
CA SER A 157 5.34 -3.16 15.15
C SER A 157 6.69 -3.80 15.50
N LEU A 158 7.74 -2.97 15.67
CA LEU A 158 9.10 -3.38 16.03
C LEU A 158 9.28 -3.69 17.51
N ILE A 159 8.33 -3.28 18.36
CA ILE A 159 8.39 -3.54 19.80
C ILE A 159 8.19 -5.05 20.03
N PRO A 160 9.09 -5.72 20.78
CA PRO A 160 9.03 -7.16 21.02
C PRO A 160 8.00 -7.51 22.12
N VAL A 161 6.76 -7.08 21.95
CA VAL A 161 5.63 -7.38 22.85
C VAL A 161 4.59 -8.27 22.16
N PRO A 162 3.81 -9.05 22.93
CA PRO A 162 2.77 -9.91 22.39
C PRO A 162 1.80 -9.15 21.48
N ASP A 163 1.33 -9.80 20.41
CA ASP A 163 0.46 -9.16 19.41
C ASP A 163 -0.83 -8.59 20.00
N ARG A 164 -1.36 -9.24 21.06
CA ARG A 164 -2.52 -8.77 21.83
C ARG A 164 -2.33 -7.38 22.44
N MET A 165 -1.09 -6.99 22.75
CA MET A 165 -0.74 -5.68 23.30
C MET A 165 -0.28 -4.73 22.20
N ALA A 166 0.55 -5.19 21.27
CA ALA A 166 1.04 -4.35 20.18
C ALA A 166 -0.07 -3.82 19.29
N ALA A 167 -1.08 -4.65 18.93
CA ALA A 167 -2.18 -4.25 18.05
C ALA A 167 -2.94 -3.02 18.56
N PRO A 168 -3.52 -3.01 19.78
CA PRO A 168 -4.19 -1.81 20.30
C PRO A 168 -3.21 -0.64 20.50
N LEU A 169 -1.97 -0.90 20.93
CA LEU A 169 -0.95 0.15 21.08
C LEU A 169 -0.64 0.84 19.74
N GLY A 170 -0.52 0.07 18.65
CA GLY A 170 -0.23 0.61 17.32
C GLY A 170 -1.38 1.47 16.80
N VAL A 171 -2.62 1.01 17.03
CA VAL A 171 -3.84 1.75 16.66
C VAL A 171 -3.95 3.06 17.43
N VAL A 172 -3.77 3.03 18.75
CA VAL A 172 -3.79 4.23 19.60
C VAL A 172 -2.65 5.18 19.23
N ALA A 173 -1.44 4.66 19.03
CA ALA A 173 -0.30 5.46 18.60
C ALA A 173 -0.58 6.15 17.27
N GLY A 174 -1.12 5.43 16.28
CA GLY A 174 -1.46 6.01 14.98
C GLY A 174 -2.52 7.11 15.05
N ALA A 175 -3.58 6.90 15.86
CA ALA A 175 -4.60 7.91 16.09
C ALA A 175 -4.00 9.18 16.74
N LEU A 176 -3.16 9.01 17.77
CA LEU A 176 -2.50 10.10 18.46
C LEU A 176 -1.53 10.86 17.55
N THR A 177 -0.67 10.17 16.80
CA THR A 177 0.29 10.83 15.92
C THR A 177 -0.39 11.56 14.77
N ALA A 178 -1.48 11.02 14.22
CA ALA A 178 -2.28 11.72 13.23
C ALA A 178 -2.94 12.97 13.81
N ALA A 179 -3.54 12.88 15.00
CA ALA A 179 -4.13 14.03 15.69
C ALA A 179 -3.09 15.13 15.96
N LEU A 180 -1.91 14.75 16.45
CA LEU A 180 -0.80 15.67 16.70
C LEU A 180 -0.26 16.28 15.39
N ALA A 181 -0.15 15.48 14.31
CA ALA A 181 0.26 15.99 13.00
C ALA A 181 -0.71 17.04 12.45
N ALA A 182 -2.02 16.87 12.69
CA ALA A 182 -3.03 17.85 12.29
C ALA A 182 -2.99 19.17 13.11
N LEU A 183 -2.31 19.20 14.26
CA LEU A 183 -2.05 20.45 14.98
C LEU A 183 -0.88 21.24 14.36
N VAL A 184 0.03 20.54 13.68
CA VAL A 184 1.19 21.14 13.01
C VAL A 184 0.86 21.53 11.57
N VAL A 185 0.06 20.70 10.88
CA VAL A 185 -0.31 20.91 9.48
C VAL A 185 -1.76 21.38 9.38
N SER A 186 -1.97 22.56 8.82
CA SER A 186 -3.31 23.12 8.60
C SER A 186 -4.02 22.43 7.42
N GLY A 187 -5.33 22.24 7.56
CA GLY A 187 -6.19 21.71 6.48
C GLY A 187 -6.93 20.42 6.82
N VAL A 188 -6.70 19.82 7.98
CA VAL A 188 -7.48 18.67 8.47
C VAL A 188 -7.84 18.90 9.95
N ALA A 189 -9.12 18.73 10.30
CA ALA A 189 -9.54 18.84 11.69
C ALA A 189 -8.97 17.68 12.52
N TRP A 190 -8.53 17.96 13.76
CA TRP A 190 -7.89 16.95 14.61
C TRP A 190 -8.75 15.68 14.85
N PRO A 191 -10.10 15.72 14.95
CA PRO A 191 -10.88 14.48 15.11
C PRO A 191 -10.89 13.61 13.84
N VAL A 192 -10.96 14.26 12.67
CA VAL A 192 -10.89 13.61 11.35
C VAL A 192 -9.52 12.96 11.16
N ALA A 193 -8.47 13.66 11.55
CA ALA A 193 -7.11 13.15 11.54
C ALA A 193 -6.95 11.95 12.48
N ALA A 194 -7.42 12.05 13.72
CA ALA A 194 -7.35 10.97 14.69
C ALA A 194 -8.05 9.70 14.19
N PHE A 195 -9.25 9.83 13.64
CA PHE A 195 -10.00 8.70 13.07
C PHE A 195 -9.29 8.10 11.86
N SER A 196 -8.77 8.94 10.96
CA SER A 196 -8.01 8.46 9.80
C SER A 196 -6.75 7.71 10.23
N GLY A 197 -6.02 8.23 11.22
CA GLY A 197 -4.84 7.58 11.79
C GLY A 197 -5.15 6.25 12.48
N LEU A 198 -6.29 6.16 13.17
CA LEU A 198 -6.80 4.93 13.78
C LEU A 198 -6.99 3.84 12.71
N VAL A 199 -7.68 4.15 11.62
CA VAL A 199 -7.97 3.20 10.54
C VAL A 199 -6.68 2.78 9.82
N VAL A 200 -5.82 3.74 9.50
CA VAL A 200 -4.51 3.48 8.85
C VAL A 200 -3.64 2.57 9.72
N ALA A 201 -3.52 2.86 11.01
CA ALA A 201 -2.75 2.03 11.92
C ALA A 201 -3.35 0.63 12.13
N ALA A 202 -4.68 0.52 12.15
CA ALA A 202 -5.34 -0.78 12.22
C ALA A 202 -4.98 -1.68 11.04
N VAL A 203 -4.90 -1.12 9.82
CA VAL A 203 -4.45 -1.87 8.63
C VAL A 203 -2.99 -2.32 8.79
N VAL A 204 -2.07 -1.44 9.22
CA VAL A 204 -0.66 -1.80 9.44
C VAL A 204 -0.52 -2.91 10.49
N MET A 205 -1.25 -2.81 11.60
CA MET A 205 -1.20 -3.82 12.66
C MET A 205 -1.84 -5.15 12.25
N ALA A 206 -2.88 -5.13 11.41
CA ALA A 206 -3.43 -6.35 10.81
C ALA A 206 -2.39 -7.05 9.91
N PHE A 207 -1.64 -6.27 9.11
CA PHE A 207 -0.53 -6.81 8.31
C PHE A 207 0.58 -7.41 9.18
N ARG A 208 0.95 -6.76 10.29
CA ARG A 208 1.90 -7.32 11.26
C ARG A 208 1.44 -8.69 11.74
N ARG A 209 0.16 -8.84 12.09
CA ARG A 209 -0.40 -10.12 12.54
C ARG A 209 -0.32 -11.21 11.45
N LEU A 210 -0.59 -10.86 10.20
CA LEU A 210 -0.42 -11.77 9.05
C LEU A 210 1.03 -12.21 8.88
N VAL A 211 1.97 -11.28 9.01
CA VAL A 211 3.42 -11.57 8.94
C VAL A 211 3.84 -12.50 10.08
N LEU A 212 3.37 -12.27 11.31
CA LEU A 212 3.70 -13.09 12.46
C LEU A 212 3.11 -14.50 12.38
N SER A 213 1.98 -14.69 11.68
CA SER A 213 1.40 -16.02 11.42
C SER A 213 2.10 -16.81 10.31
N ARG A 214 3.08 -16.22 9.62
CA ARG A 214 3.73 -16.87 8.48
C ARG A 214 4.90 -17.72 8.93
N ASP A 215 4.79 -19.02 8.69
CA ASP A 215 5.90 -19.96 8.82
C ASP A 215 6.72 -20.00 7.52
N GLY A 216 7.97 -19.54 7.56
CA GLY A 216 8.89 -19.68 6.43
C GLY A 216 9.90 -18.55 6.28
N GLN A 217 11.07 -18.88 5.74
CA GLN A 217 12.07 -17.89 5.35
C GLN A 217 11.73 -17.35 3.96
N THR A 218 11.56 -16.03 3.86
CA THR A 218 11.47 -15.35 2.56
C THR A 218 12.83 -14.77 2.18
N ASN A 219 13.14 -14.79 0.89
CA ASN A 219 14.32 -14.10 0.36
C ASN A 219 14.16 -12.57 0.46
N ALA A 220 15.24 -11.83 0.24
CA ALA A 220 15.23 -10.36 0.35
C ALA A 220 14.15 -9.70 -0.53
N ALA A 221 13.93 -10.19 -1.75
CA ALA A 221 12.87 -9.70 -2.63
C ALA A 221 11.47 -9.92 -2.02
N GLY A 222 11.19 -11.10 -1.46
CA GLY A 222 9.93 -11.37 -0.78
C GLY A 222 9.73 -10.51 0.47
N GLN A 223 10.81 -10.18 1.20
CA GLN A 223 10.77 -9.25 2.33
C GLN A 223 10.41 -7.83 1.89
N LEU A 224 10.99 -7.36 0.77
CA LEU A 224 10.63 -6.06 0.20
C LEU A 224 9.15 -6.00 -0.19
N ALA A 225 8.63 -7.00 -0.91
CA ALA A 225 7.21 -7.06 -1.25
C ALA A 225 6.31 -7.05 -0.01
N LEU A 226 6.65 -7.86 1.00
CA LEU A 226 5.87 -7.96 2.23
C LEU A 226 5.88 -6.66 3.06
N GLY A 227 7.00 -5.93 3.07
CA GLY A 227 7.10 -4.64 3.75
C GLY A 227 6.37 -3.51 3.02
N LEU A 228 6.40 -3.50 1.69
CA LEU A 228 5.72 -2.48 0.88
C LEU A 228 4.20 -2.71 0.78
N ALA A 229 3.75 -3.96 0.87
CA ALA A 229 2.34 -4.35 0.75
C ALA A 229 1.36 -3.51 1.59
N PRO A 230 1.52 -3.36 2.93
CA PRO A 230 0.62 -2.54 3.73
C PRO A 230 0.60 -1.09 3.25
N VAL A 231 1.76 -0.54 2.86
CA VAL A 231 1.85 0.85 2.39
C VAL A 231 1.05 1.05 1.11
N LEU A 232 1.13 0.14 0.14
CA LEU A 232 0.36 0.28 -1.10
C LEU A 232 -1.15 0.14 -0.87
N VAL A 233 -1.57 -0.81 -0.03
CA VAL A 233 -2.99 -1.01 0.32
C VAL A 233 -3.58 0.24 0.98
N LEU A 234 -2.81 0.89 1.86
CA LEU A 234 -3.21 2.11 2.53
C LEU A 234 -3.59 3.25 1.58
N GLY A 235 -3.04 3.29 0.36
CA GLY A 235 -3.35 4.38 -0.59
C GLY A 235 -4.85 4.51 -0.85
N SER A 236 -5.52 3.41 -1.15
CA SER A 236 -6.98 3.40 -1.35
C SER A 236 -7.76 3.80 -0.10
N VAL A 237 -7.32 3.33 1.08
CA VAL A 237 -7.94 3.63 2.37
C VAL A 237 -7.85 5.13 2.67
N VAL A 238 -6.67 5.72 2.46
CA VAL A 238 -6.43 7.16 2.66
C VAL A 238 -7.27 7.99 1.68
N TYR A 239 -7.37 7.58 0.42
CA TYR A 239 -8.25 8.26 -0.54
C TYR A 239 -9.70 8.24 -0.10
N PHE A 240 -10.25 7.08 0.27
CA PHE A 240 -11.66 6.98 0.66
C PHE A 240 -11.95 7.71 1.98
N LEU A 241 -11.02 7.67 2.95
CA LEU A 241 -11.14 8.46 4.17
C LEU A 241 -11.13 9.97 3.86
N GLY A 242 -10.21 10.42 3.01
CA GLY A 242 -10.19 11.81 2.54
C GLY A 242 -11.49 12.19 1.85
N SER A 243 -11.96 11.37 0.92
CA SER A 243 -13.16 11.66 0.13
C SER A 243 -14.45 11.63 0.94
N LEU A 244 -14.50 10.93 2.09
CA LEU A 244 -15.68 10.85 2.94
C LEU A 244 -15.67 11.87 4.08
N LEU A 245 -14.48 12.22 4.59
CA LEU A 245 -14.34 13.07 5.77
C LEU A 245 -14.03 14.53 5.45
N LEU A 246 -13.57 14.81 4.22
CA LEU A 246 -13.26 16.16 3.74
C LEU A 246 -14.27 16.67 2.70
N SER A 247 -15.22 15.84 2.28
CA SER A 247 -16.33 16.20 1.38
C SER A 247 -17.46 16.91 2.10
#